data_AF-A0A345T054-F1
#
_entry.id   AF-A0A345T054-F1
#
_cell.length_a   1.000
_cell.length_b   1.000
_cell.length_c   1.000
_cell.angle_alpha   90.00
_cell.angle_beta   90.00
_cell.angle_gamma   90.00
#
_symmetry.space_group_name_H-M   'P 1'
#
loop_
_entity.id
_entity.type
_entity.pdbx_description
1 polymer ?
#
loop_
_entity_poly.entity_id
_entity_poly.type
_entity_poly.pdbx_seq_one_letter_code
_entity_poly.pdbx_strand_id
1 'polypeptide(L)'
;MPEISDPIRLLAIRDTPLSLDEVYAAVGDPAAGGTAVFVGTVRDHDGGRSVTSLAYSAHPSAERELRRVAEKVVADFPVLGLAAVHRVGDLAVTDTAVIVAVSCPHRAEAFAACRQLVDELKHEVPIWKHQVFTDGEEEWVGAC
;
A
#
# COMPACT_ATOMS: atom_id res chain seq x y z
N MET A 1 21.86 15.10 20.53
CA MET A 1 20.53 15.19 19.87
C MET A 1 20.17 13.76 19.51
N PRO A 2 18.98 13.24 19.86
CA PRO A 2 18.62 11.90 19.40
C PRO A 2 18.62 11.91 17.86
N GLU A 3 19.24 10.91 17.25
CA GLU A 3 19.20 10.74 15.80
C GLU A 3 17.74 10.65 15.36
N ILE A 4 17.33 11.52 14.45
CA ILE A 4 16.00 11.45 13.85
C ILE A 4 16.01 10.22 12.94
N SER A 5 15.50 9.12 13.47
CA SER A 5 15.45 7.85 12.76
C SER A 5 14.48 7.98 11.57
N ASP A 6 14.92 7.64 10.34
CA ASP A 6 14.15 7.83 9.09
C ASP A 6 12.71 7.29 9.26
N PRO A 7 11.65 8.11 9.23
CA PRO A 7 10.29 7.64 9.45
C PRO A 7 9.81 6.64 8.39
N ILE A 8 10.46 6.54 7.22
CA ILE A 8 10.14 5.55 6.21
C ILE A 8 10.89 4.24 6.53
N ARG A 9 10.16 3.26 7.08
CA ARG A 9 10.74 2.04 7.67
C ARG A 9 10.75 0.85 6.74
N LEU A 10 9.75 0.74 5.86
CA LEU A 10 9.59 -0.39 4.95
C LEU A 10 8.83 0.03 3.69
N LEU A 11 9.50 0.00 2.54
CA LEU A 11 8.86 0.12 1.23
C LEU A 11 9.30 -1.07 0.38
N ALA A 12 8.35 -1.77 -0.24
CA ALA A 12 8.67 -2.88 -1.11
C ALA A 12 7.56 -3.19 -2.12
N ILE A 13 7.97 -3.70 -3.28
CA ILE A 13 7.08 -4.40 -4.21
C ILE A 13 7.52 -5.86 -4.26
N ARG A 14 6.60 -6.80 -4.01
CA ARG A 14 6.92 -8.23 -3.83
C ARG A 14 6.00 -9.10 -4.67
N ASP A 15 6.48 -10.25 -5.11
CA ASP A 15 5.65 -11.29 -5.75
C ASP A 15 5.17 -12.36 -4.75
N THR A 16 5.45 -12.18 -3.45
CA THR A 16 5.10 -13.09 -2.37
C THR A 16 3.95 -12.55 -1.50
N PRO A 17 3.22 -13.43 -0.78
CA PRO A 17 2.17 -13.01 0.16
C PRO A 17 2.66 -11.99 1.20
N LEU A 18 1.83 -10.99 1.49
CA LEU A 18 2.15 -9.92 2.43
C LEU A 18 1.80 -10.29 3.87
N SER A 19 2.61 -9.86 4.82
CA SER A 19 2.38 -10.06 6.26
C SER A 19 1.92 -8.77 6.92
N LEU A 20 0.72 -8.78 7.51
CA LEU A 20 0.22 -7.66 8.31
C LEU A 20 1.14 -7.40 9.52
N ASP A 21 1.60 -8.46 10.18
CA ASP A 21 2.45 -8.36 11.37
C ASP A 21 3.80 -7.75 11.05
N GLU A 22 4.40 -8.07 9.90
CA GLU A 22 5.65 -7.47 9.45
C GLU A 22 5.50 -5.96 9.26
N VAL A 23 4.45 -5.56 8.53
CA VAL A 23 4.21 -4.15 8.21
C VAL A 23 3.83 -3.34 9.45
N TYR A 24 3.02 -3.93 10.34
CA TYR A 24 2.65 -3.29 11.61
C TYR A 24 3.86 -3.15 12.55
N ALA A 25 4.69 -4.19 12.66
CA ALA A 25 5.90 -4.14 13.49
C ALA A 25 6.92 -3.11 12.98
N ALA A 26 7.04 -2.96 11.66
CA ALA A 26 7.97 -2.01 11.05
C ALA A 26 7.71 -0.55 11.44
N VAL A 27 6.46 -0.18 11.76
CA VAL A 27 6.09 1.20 12.12
C VAL A 27 5.95 1.42 13.64
N GLY A 28 6.33 0.44 14.46
CA GLY A 28 6.29 0.57 15.91
C GLY A 28 7.25 1.65 16.41
N ASP A 29 6.75 2.58 17.23
CA ASP A 29 7.54 3.65 17.82
C ASP A 29 7.04 3.96 19.25
N PRO A 30 7.93 4.13 20.25
CA PRO A 30 7.52 4.41 21.63
C PRO A 30 6.79 5.76 21.81
N ALA A 31 6.94 6.70 20.87
CA ALA A 31 6.24 7.98 20.87
C ALA A 31 4.88 7.93 20.14
N ALA A 32 4.52 6.81 19.51
CA ALA A 32 3.26 6.68 18.80
C ALA A 32 2.08 6.52 19.76
N GLY A 33 1.10 7.42 19.67
CA GLY A 33 -0.20 7.30 20.33
C GLY A 33 -1.29 6.76 19.42
N GLY A 34 -1.00 6.53 18.13
CA GLY A 34 -1.90 5.88 17.19
C GLY A 34 -1.18 5.34 15.96
N THR A 35 -1.61 4.16 15.52
CA THR A 35 -1.18 3.54 14.25
C THR A 35 -2.41 3.20 13.44
N ALA A 36 -2.45 3.67 12.19
CA ALA A 36 -3.49 3.29 11.24
C ALA A 36 -2.89 2.32 10.23
N VAL A 37 -3.65 1.28 9.90
CA VAL A 37 -3.28 0.29 8.89
C VAL A 37 -4.42 0.14 7.90
N PHE A 38 -4.08 0.19 6.61
CA PHE A 38 -4.97 -0.15 5.51
C PHE A 38 -4.50 -1.44 4.86
N VAL A 39 -5.45 -2.34 4.58
CA VAL A 39 -5.23 -3.61 3.88
C VAL A 39 -6.13 -3.64 2.66
N GLY A 40 -5.54 -3.59 1.48
CA GLY A 40 -6.25 -3.74 0.22
C GLY A 40 -6.33 -5.20 -0.19
N THR A 41 -7.55 -5.74 -0.26
CA THR A 41 -7.82 -7.14 -0.63
C THR A 41 -8.50 -7.23 -2.00
N VAL A 42 -8.23 -8.32 -2.72
CA VAL A 42 -8.92 -8.62 -3.99
C VAL A 42 -10.36 -8.99 -3.70
N ARG A 43 -11.30 -8.33 -4.38
CA ARG A 43 -12.74 -8.61 -4.31
C ARG A 43 -13.14 -9.61 -5.39
N ASP A 44 -14.26 -10.30 -5.18
CA ASP A 44 -14.85 -11.25 -6.14
C ASP A 44 -15.62 -10.58 -7.28
N HIS A 45 -15.79 -9.27 -7.23
CA HIS A 45 -16.46 -8.48 -8.26
C HIS A 45 -15.73 -7.15 -8.52
N ASP A 46 -15.74 -6.72 -9.78
CA ASP A 46 -15.31 -5.39 -10.22
C ASP A 46 -16.29 -4.88 -11.29
N GLY A 47 -16.79 -3.65 -11.16
CA GLY A 47 -17.77 -3.08 -12.10
C GLY A 47 -19.08 -3.87 -12.25
N GLY A 48 -19.43 -4.74 -11.29
CA GLY A 48 -20.60 -5.62 -11.38
C GLY A 48 -20.37 -6.95 -12.11
N ARG A 49 -19.13 -7.25 -12.52
CA ARG A 49 -18.73 -8.50 -13.18
C ARG A 49 -17.93 -9.38 -12.22
N SER A 50 -18.11 -10.70 -12.31
CA SER A 50 -17.34 -11.67 -11.52
C SER A 50 -15.94 -11.84 -12.11
N VAL A 51 -14.92 -11.80 -11.25
CA VAL A 51 -13.51 -11.91 -11.63
C VAL A 51 -13.00 -13.33 -11.34
N THR A 52 -12.36 -13.95 -12.32
CA THR A 52 -11.80 -15.30 -12.22
C THR A 52 -10.36 -15.27 -11.70
N SER A 53 -9.56 -14.32 -12.16
CA SER A 53 -8.18 -14.11 -11.76
C SER A 53 -7.78 -12.66 -11.91
N LEU A 54 -6.84 -12.22 -11.07
CA LEU A 54 -6.28 -10.88 -11.09
C LEU A 54 -4.75 -11.00 -11.03
N ALA A 55 -4.06 -10.23 -11.88
CA ALA A 55 -2.61 -10.11 -11.85
C ALA A 55 -2.22 -8.63 -11.68
N TYR A 56 -1.17 -8.37 -10.91
CA TYR A 56 -0.56 -7.05 -10.80
C TYR A 56 0.81 -7.02 -11.49
N SER A 57 1.09 -5.97 -12.25
CA SER A 57 2.41 -5.70 -12.79
C SER A 57 2.90 -4.33 -12.33
N ALA A 58 4.22 -4.16 -12.21
CA ALA A 58 4.83 -2.90 -11.77
C ALA A 58 5.90 -2.45 -12.77
N HIS A 59 5.95 -1.14 -13.03
CA HIS A 59 7.03 -0.55 -13.81
C HIS A 59 8.36 -0.62 -13.01
N PRO A 60 9.53 -0.69 -13.67
CA PRO A 60 10.82 -0.62 -12.98
C PRO A 60 11.04 0.64 -12.12
N SER A 61 10.24 1.69 -12.31
CA SER A 61 10.28 2.90 -11.47
C SER A 61 9.36 2.85 -10.25
N ALA A 62 8.53 1.82 -10.09
CA ALA A 62 7.46 1.83 -9.11
C ALA A 62 7.97 2.00 -7.67
N GLU A 63 9.08 1.36 -7.29
CA GLU A 63 9.67 1.55 -5.96
C GLU A 63 10.17 2.99 -5.74
N ARG A 64 10.72 3.62 -6.77
CA ARG A 64 11.18 5.01 -6.70
C ARG A 64 10.00 5.98 -6.54
N GLU A 65 8.93 5.77 -7.30
CA GLU A 65 7.73 6.61 -7.17
C GLU A 65 7.02 6.36 -5.83
N LEU A 66 7.00 5.11 -5.34
CA LEU A 66 6.50 4.79 -4.00
C LEU A 66 7.29 5.51 -2.90
N ARG A 67 8.63 5.56 -3.03
CA ARG A 67 9.48 6.34 -2.12
C ARG A 67 9.14 7.83 -2.17
N ARG A 68 8.93 8.40 -3.37
CA ARG A 68 8.55 9.81 -3.56
C ARG A 68 7.22 10.15 -2.87
N VAL A 69 6.21 9.28 -3.03
CA VAL A 69 4.91 9.41 -2.35
C VAL A 69 5.06 9.33 -0.83
N ALA A 70 5.84 8.37 -0.33
CA ALA A 70 6.08 8.23 1.10
C ALA A 70 6.76 9.47 1.71
N GLU A 71 7.74 10.05 1.01
CA GLU A 71 8.41 11.29 1.43
C GLU A 71 7.44 12.48 1.49
N LYS A 72 6.51 12.58 0.55
CA LYS A 72 5.48 13.62 0.55
C LYS A 72 4.56 13.50 1.77
N VAL A 73 4.08 12.28 2.07
CA VAL A 73 3.25 12.04 3.27
C VAL A 73 4.02 12.35 4.56
N VAL A 74 5.30 11.98 4.63
CA VAL A 74 6.15 12.31 5.79
C VAL A 74 6.34 13.83 5.95
N ALA A 75 6.38 14.58 4.86
CA ALA A 75 6.48 16.04 4.91
C ALA A 75 5.17 16.71 5.39
N ASP A 76 4.02 16.09 5.11
CA ASP A 76 2.69 16.65 5.40
C ASP A 76 2.17 16.32 6.81
N PHE A 77 2.70 15.29 7.47
CA PHE A 77 2.21 14.79 8.75
C PHE A 77 3.34 14.51 9.77
N PRO A 78 3.04 14.52 11.09
CA PRO A 78 4.00 14.15 12.13
C PRO A 78 4.21 12.63 12.22
N VAL A 79 4.71 12.02 11.15
CA VAL A 79 4.94 10.59 11.02
C VAL A 79 6.14 10.15 11.86
N LEU A 80 5.97 9.08 12.64
CA LEU A 80 7.03 8.41 13.41
C LEU A 80 7.53 7.14 12.70
N GLY A 81 6.61 6.43 12.04
CA GLY A 81 6.89 5.26 11.22
C GLY A 81 5.89 5.14 10.07
N LEU A 82 6.38 4.80 8.88
CA LEU A 82 5.61 4.59 7.67
C LEU A 82 6.11 3.33 6.96
N ALA A 83 5.16 2.50 6.54
CA ALA A 83 5.41 1.34 5.72
C ALA A 83 4.36 1.20 4.62
N ALA A 84 4.78 0.77 3.43
CA ALA A 84 3.90 0.43 2.33
C ALA A 84 4.50 -0.73 1.53
N VAL A 85 3.76 -1.82 1.42
CA VAL A 85 4.16 -2.99 0.64
C VAL A 85 3.06 -3.36 -0.33
N HIS A 86 3.38 -3.50 -1.60
CA HIS A 86 2.45 -3.92 -2.64
C HIS A 86 2.86 -5.27 -3.24
N ARG A 87 1.88 -6.13 -3.48
CA ARG A 87 2.06 -7.44 -4.12
C ARG A 87 1.86 -7.34 -5.62
N VAL A 88 2.72 -7.97 -6.39
CA VAL A 88 2.63 -8.17 -7.84
C VAL A 88 2.52 -9.66 -8.17
N GLY A 89 2.29 -9.99 -9.44
CA GLY A 89 2.02 -11.34 -9.90
C GLY A 89 0.55 -11.71 -9.74
N ASP A 90 0.26 -13.01 -9.76
CA ASP A 90 -1.10 -13.54 -9.68
C ASP A 90 -1.63 -13.50 -8.24
N LEU A 91 -2.86 -12.98 -8.09
CA LEU A 91 -3.59 -12.91 -6.84
C LEU A 91 -4.98 -13.55 -7.01
N ALA A 92 -5.36 -14.33 -6.00
CA ALA A 92 -6.71 -14.87 -5.89
C ALA A 92 -7.65 -13.87 -5.21
N VAL A 93 -8.96 -14.10 -5.34
CA VAL A 93 -9.96 -13.42 -4.52
C VAL A 93 -9.60 -13.60 -3.04
N THR A 94 -9.76 -12.55 -2.24
CA THR A 94 -9.35 -12.42 -0.83
C THR A 94 -7.85 -12.26 -0.57
N ASP A 95 -6.97 -12.43 -1.56
CA ASP A 95 -5.55 -12.15 -1.39
C ASP A 95 -5.31 -10.68 -1.04
N THR A 96 -4.28 -10.43 -0.24
CA THR A 96 -3.84 -9.07 0.09
C THR A 96 -2.94 -8.53 -1.02
N ALA A 97 -3.39 -7.46 -1.67
CA ALA A 97 -2.69 -6.76 -2.72
C ALA A 97 -1.76 -5.67 -2.19
N VAL A 98 -2.16 -4.98 -1.11
CA VAL A 98 -1.36 -3.89 -0.55
C VAL A 98 -1.60 -3.77 0.95
N ILE A 99 -0.54 -3.48 1.70
CA ILE A 99 -0.63 -3.10 3.11
C ILE A 99 0.10 -1.78 3.29
N VAL A 100 -0.58 -0.82 3.91
CA VAL A 100 -0.04 0.49 4.26
C VAL A 100 -0.22 0.69 5.75
N ALA A 101 0.82 1.14 6.45
CA ALA A 101 0.76 1.47 7.86
C ALA A 101 1.47 2.79 8.16
N VAL A 102 0.87 3.62 9.02
CA VAL A 102 1.46 4.88 9.47
C VAL A 102 1.21 5.05 10.97
N SER A 103 2.27 5.34 11.73
CA SER A 103 2.21 5.67 13.15
C SER A 103 2.51 7.16 13.38
N CYS A 104 1.70 7.78 14.23
CA CYS A 104 1.79 9.20 14.59
C CYS A 104 1.60 9.36 16.11
N PRO A 105 1.94 10.52 16.70
CA PRO A 105 1.68 10.80 18.12
C PRO A 105 0.19 10.70 18.48
N HIS A 106 -0.70 10.94 17.52
CA HIS A 106 -2.15 10.95 17.74
C HIS A 106 -2.90 10.28 16.57
N ARG A 107 -4.09 9.76 16.89
CA ARG A 107 -4.89 8.94 15.97
C ARG A 107 -5.41 9.68 14.74
N ALA A 108 -5.69 10.99 14.85
CA ALA A 108 -6.31 11.73 13.76
C ALA A 108 -5.34 11.86 12.58
N GLU A 109 -4.09 12.16 12.89
CA GLU A 109 -2.96 12.27 11.98
C GLU A 109 -2.60 10.89 11.42
N ALA A 110 -2.62 9.83 12.24
CA ALA A 110 -2.38 8.47 11.75
C ALA A 110 -3.41 8.06 10.66
N PHE A 111 -4.70 8.31 10.89
CA PHE A 111 -5.74 8.04 9.88
C PHE A 111 -5.57 8.90 8.63
N ALA A 112 -5.32 10.20 8.80
CA ALA A 112 -5.16 11.13 7.68
C ALA A 112 -3.94 10.77 6.81
N ALA A 113 -2.79 10.51 7.43
CA ALA A 113 -1.57 10.13 6.74
C ALA A 113 -1.69 8.78 6.03
N CYS A 114 -2.26 7.77 6.70
CA CYS A 114 -2.50 6.46 6.09
C CYS A 114 -3.44 6.55 4.89
N ARG A 115 -4.48 7.40 4.98
CA ARG A 115 -5.41 7.63 3.87
C ARG A 115 -4.73 8.34 2.70
N GLN A 116 -3.96 9.39 2.96
CA GLN A 116 -3.23 10.10 1.90
C GLN A 116 -2.22 9.16 1.22
N LEU A 117 -1.50 8.34 1.99
CA LEU A 117 -0.53 7.39 1.44
C LEU A 117 -1.18 6.38 0.48
N VAL A 118 -2.33 5.79 0.83
CA VAL A 118 -3.01 4.85 -0.09
C VAL A 118 -3.56 5.57 -1.32
N ASP A 119 -4.14 6.76 -1.17
CA ASP A 119 -4.72 7.50 -2.29
C ASP A 119 -3.61 7.94 -3.27
N GLU A 120 -2.49 8.45 -2.76
CA GLU A 120 -1.34 8.84 -3.59
C GLU A 120 -0.59 7.66 -4.20
N LEU A 121 -0.45 6.55 -3.46
CA LEU A 121 0.15 5.32 -4.00
C LEU A 121 -0.63 4.88 -5.24
N LYS A 122 -1.96 4.79 -5.12
CA LYS A 122 -2.81 4.34 -6.22
C LYS A 122 -2.82 5.30 -7.40
N HIS A 123 -2.69 6.60 -7.14
CA HIS A 123 -2.67 7.64 -8.16
C HIS A 123 -1.33 7.72 -8.91
N GLU A 124 -0.20 7.66 -8.21
CA GLU A 124 1.10 8.03 -8.75
C GLU A 124 2.04 6.84 -9.00
N VAL A 125 1.88 5.73 -8.28
CA VAL A 125 2.80 4.60 -8.40
C VAL A 125 2.39 3.73 -9.59
N PRO A 126 3.27 3.51 -10.59
CA PRO A 126 2.95 2.79 -11.82
C PRO A 126 2.86 1.28 -11.59
N ILE A 127 1.75 0.87 -10.99
CA ILE A 127 1.30 -0.51 -10.78
C ILE A 127 -0.04 -0.67 -11.50
N TRP A 128 -0.16 -1.74 -12.28
CA TRP A 128 -1.34 -2.01 -13.09
C TRP A 128 -2.01 -3.30 -12.65
N LYS A 129 -3.35 -3.27 -12.60
CA LYS A 129 -4.21 -4.41 -12.37
C LYS A 129 -4.67 -4.96 -13.72
N HIS A 130 -4.33 -6.21 -14.01
CA HIS A 130 -4.93 -6.99 -15.10
C HIS A 130 -5.96 -7.93 -14.50
N GLN A 131 -7.19 -7.92 -15.02
CA GLN A 131 -8.26 -8.77 -14.54
C GLN A 131 -8.89 -9.55 -15.68
N VAL A 132 -9.18 -10.83 -15.42
CA VAL A 132 -9.86 -11.74 -16.35
C VAL A 132 -11.24 -12.07 -15.78
N PHE A 133 -12.27 -11.80 -16.57
CA PHE A 133 -13.66 -12.03 -16.18
C PHE A 133 -14.14 -13.44 -16.52
N THR A 134 -15.25 -13.87 -15.93
CA THR A 134 -15.82 -15.21 -16.15
C THR A 134 -16.32 -15.45 -17.58
N ASP A 135 -16.55 -14.39 -18.35
CA ASP A 135 -16.94 -14.45 -19.77
C ASP A 135 -15.73 -14.50 -20.72
N GLY A 136 -14.51 -14.47 -20.18
CA GLY A 136 -13.25 -14.53 -20.94
C GLY A 136 -12.73 -13.18 -21.40
N GLU A 137 -13.39 -12.06 -21.06
CA GLU A 137 -12.83 -10.74 -21.34
C GLU A 137 -11.71 -10.37 -20.36
N GLU A 138 -10.81 -9.51 -20.82
CA GLU A 138 -9.67 -9.02 -20.06
C GLU A 138 -9.68 -7.49 -19.99
N GLU A 139 -9.32 -6.93 -18.84
CA GLU A 139 -9.22 -5.49 -18.64
C GLU A 139 -7.91 -5.14 -17.91
N TRP A 140 -7.24 -4.10 -18.41
CA TRP A 140 -6.10 -3.48 -17.75
C TRP A 140 -6.53 -2.16 -17.12
N VAL A 141 -6.49 -2.09 -15.80
CA VAL A 141 -6.75 -0.87 -15.04
C VAL A 141 -5.40 -0.32 -14.54
N GLY A 142 -5.07 0.90 -14.96
CA GLY A 142 -3.87 1.62 -14.53
C GLY A 142 -4.20 2.83 -13.68
N ALA A 143 -3.31 3.16 -12.73
CA ALA A 143 -3.46 4.21 -11.71
C ALA A 143 -4.88 4.22 -11.08
N CYS A 144 -5.02 3.38 -10.04
CA CYS A 144 -6.29 3.02 -9.40
C CYS A 144 -6.84 4.11 -8.46
#